data_AF-A0A2M7FM96-F1
#
_entry.id   AF-A0A2M7FM96-F1
#
_cell.length_a   1.000
_cell.length_b   1.000
_cell.length_c   1.000
_cell.angle_alpha   90.00
_cell.angle_beta   90.00
_cell.angle_gamma   90.00
#
_symmetry.space_group_name_H-M   'P 1'
#
loop_
_entity.id
_entity.type
_entity.pdbx_description
1 polymer ?
#
loop_
_entity_poly.entity_id
_entity_poly.type
_entity_poly.pdbx_seq_one_letter_code
_entity_poly.pdbx_strand_id
1 'polypeptide(L)'
;ELILSLQAESAYTKDQILEMYLNQVGYGGTAYGIEEAARQYFGKSARDLTLAESAMLAGLPISPTILSPFGTNPYLGKIRQQQVLESMVATNTITEDEKVSALATPLVFHPQGISIRAPHFVMYVKDLLVKEYGEAVVARGGLSVTTTLDLNLQNTLQTEINQELSTLTKLHVQNGAGLILDPKTGEVLAMVGSRNFFDSEHDGQVNITLQSRQPGSSIKPITYALALSSGATPSTTIDDTPICFTLTGQPNYCPKNYDGRFHGKVTLRTA
;
A
#
# COMPACT_ATOMS: atom_id res chain seq x y z
N GLU A 1 28.95 1.35 -18.08
CA GLU A 1 29.32 1.55 -16.66
C GLU A 1 30.67 0.93 -16.29
N LEU A 2 30.99 -0.32 -16.67
CA LEU A 2 32.25 -0.99 -16.27
C LEU A 2 33.54 -0.13 -16.44
N ILE A 3 33.72 0.51 -17.59
CA ILE A 3 34.90 1.37 -17.86
C ILE A 3 34.91 2.60 -16.94
N LEU A 4 33.74 3.22 -16.70
CA LEU A 4 33.61 4.38 -15.81
C LEU A 4 33.87 4.00 -14.35
N SER A 5 33.43 2.81 -13.92
CA SER A 5 33.71 2.29 -12.57
C SER A 5 35.21 2.11 -12.34
N LEU A 6 35.93 1.52 -13.31
CA LEU A 6 37.39 1.36 -13.23
C LEU A 6 38.11 2.70 -13.20
N GLN A 7 37.66 3.67 -14.00
CA GLN A 7 38.21 5.03 -13.98
C GLN A 7 37.98 5.71 -12.62
N ALA A 8 36.77 5.60 -12.06
CA ALA A 8 36.46 6.15 -10.75
C ALA A 8 37.34 5.53 -9.64
N GLU A 9 37.54 4.21 -9.65
CA GLU A 9 38.44 3.54 -8.68
C GLU A 9 39.91 3.94 -8.83
N SER A 10 40.35 4.31 -10.05
CA SER A 10 41.72 4.80 -10.26
C SER A 10 41.91 6.26 -9.82
N ALA A 11 40.82 7.05 -9.82
CA ALA A 11 40.87 8.49 -9.59
C ALA A 11 40.53 8.89 -8.14
N TYR A 12 39.76 8.07 -7.42
CA TYR A 12 39.23 8.39 -6.09
C TYR A 12 39.48 7.26 -5.09
N THR A 13 39.62 7.62 -3.81
CA THR A 13 39.71 6.63 -2.72
C THR A 13 38.35 5.97 -2.47
N LYS A 14 38.35 4.82 -1.78
CA LYS A 14 37.09 4.12 -1.41
C LYS A 14 36.17 5.01 -0.56
N ASP A 15 36.74 5.81 0.33
CA ASP A 15 35.98 6.76 1.16
C ASP A 15 35.34 7.86 0.31
N GLN A 16 36.06 8.41 -0.67
CA GLN A 16 35.52 9.41 -1.59
C GLN A 16 34.41 8.82 -2.47
N ILE A 17 34.57 7.58 -2.94
CA ILE A 17 33.55 6.89 -3.72
C ILE A 17 32.29 6.67 -2.88
N LEU A 18 32.45 6.24 -1.63
CA LEU A 18 31.33 6.05 -0.70
C LEU A 18 30.65 7.38 -0.37
N GLU A 19 31.41 8.44 -0.12
CA GLU A 19 30.89 9.78 0.12
C GLU A 19 30.07 10.29 -1.07
N MET A 20 30.58 10.15 -2.30
CA MET A 20 29.84 10.52 -3.51
C MET A 20 28.55 9.71 -3.64
N TYR A 21 28.61 8.39 -3.43
CA TYR A 21 27.43 7.52 -3.47
C TYR A 21 26.38 7.97 -2.44
N LEU A 22 26.78 8.15 -1.18
CA LEU A 22 25.90 8.54 -0.09
C LEU A 22 25.31 9.94 -0.27
N ASN A 23 25.91 10.82 -1.07
CA ASN A 23 25.36 12.14 -1.37
C ASN A 23 24.51 12.20 -2.65
N GLN A 24 24.59 11.18 -3.51
CA GLN A 24 23.93 11.20 -4.81
C GLN A 24 22.77 10.20 -4.94
N VAL A 25 22.79 9.11 -4.18
CA VAL A 25 21.77 8.09 -4.27
C VAL A 25 20.40 8.62 -3.84
N GLY A 26 19.36 8.22 -4.58
CA GLY A 26 17.99 8.63 -4.31
C GLY A 26 17.33 7.72 -3.27
N TYR A 27 16.73 8.33 -2.25
CA TYR A 27 15.94 7.65 -1.22
C TYR A 27 14.43 7.80 -1.44
N GLY A 28 14.03 8.57 -2.45
CA GLY A 28 12.64 8.71 -2.91
C GLY A 28 12.15 10.15 -2.89
N GLY A 29 11.35 10.52 -3.90
CA GLY A 29 10.88 11.90 -4.04
C GLY A 29 12.06 12.86 -4.25
N THR A 30 12.20 13.85 -3.36
CA THR A 30 13.28 14.85 -3.38
C THR A 30 14.47 14.49 -2.48
N ALA A 31 14.43 13.36 -1.77
CA ALA A 31 15.51 12.93 -0.87
C ALA A 31 16.70 12.36 -1.66
N TYR A 32 17.65 13.22 -2.03
CA TYR A 32 18.92 12.82 -2.62
C TYR A 32 20.04 12.96 -1.60
N GLY A 33 20.72 11.85 -1.36
CA GLY A 33 21.75 11.76 -0.35
C GLY A 33 21.21 11.44 1.05
N ILE A 34 22.05 10.78 1.85
CA ILE A 34 21.66 10.19 3.14
C ILE A 34 21.32 11.25 4.19
N GLU A 35 21.98 12.41 4.18
CA GLU A 35 21.68 13.51 5.11
C GLU A 35 20.30 14.10 4.84
N GLU A 36 19.97 14.36 3.57
CA GLU A 36 18.64 14.86 3.21
C GLU A 36 17.57 13.80 3.46
N ALA A 37 17.86 12.52 3.21
CA ALA A 37 16.95 11.43 3.56
C ALA A 37 16.72 11.34 5.07
N ALA A 38 17.75 11.45 5.91
CA ALA A 38 17.62 11.42 7.37
C ALA A 38 16.72 12.57 7.88
N ARG A 39 16.92 13.78 7.34
CA ARG A 39 16.10 14.95 7.66
C ARG A 39 14.67 14.78 7.19
N GLN A 40 14.49 14.30 5.96
CA GLN A 40 13.17 14.15 5.37
C GLN A 40 12.36 13.05 6.07
N TYR A 41 12.94 11.88 6.30
CA TYR A 41 12.24 10.73 6.87
C TYR A 41 12.12 10.77 8.40
N PHE A 42 13.11 11.33 9.10
CA PHE A 42 13.19 11.26 10.57
C PHE A 42 13.44 12.60 11.27
N GLY A 43 13.59 13.70 10.52
CA GLY A 43 13.76 15.04 11.09
C GLY A 43 15.11 15.26 11.79
N LYS A 44 16.13 14.46 11.48
CA LYS A 44 17.45 14.49 12.14
C LYS A 44 18.61 14.37 11.17
N SER A 45 19.82 14.68 11.63
CA SER A 45 21.04 14.44 10.84
C SER A 45 21.30 12.94 10.70
N ALA A 46 21.93 12.54 9.59
CA ALA A 46 22.30 11.16 9.34
C ALA A 46 23.19 10.56 10.44
N ARG A 47 23.99 11.39 11.11
CA ARG A 47 24.86 10.96 12.22
C ARG A 47 24.08 10.53 13.48
N ASP A 48 22.84 11.00 13.62
CA ASP A 48 21.99 10.79 14.80
C ASP A 48 20.96 9.66 14.57
N LEU A 49 21.06 8.96 13.44
CA LEU A 49 20.20 7.82 13.13
C LEU A 49 20.53 6.64 14.04
N THR A 50 19.48 6.00 14.55
CA THR A 50 19.60 4.70 15.23
C THR A 50 19.90 3.60 14.22
N LEU A 51 20.28 2.41 14.70
CA LEU A 51 20.46 1.23 13.85
C LEU A 51 19.18 0.89 13.06
N ALA A 52 18.01 0.98 13.70
CA ALA A 52 16.73 0.69 13.07
C ALA A 52 16.45 1.65 11.89
N GLU A 53 16.67 2.94 12.08
CA GLU A 53 16.42 3.96 11.05
C GLU A 53 17.47 3.91 9.94
N SER A 54 18.74 3.66 10.31
CA SER A 54 19.83 3.46 9.35
C SER A 54 19.56 2.27 8.44
N ALA A 55 19.11 1.15 9.00
CA ALA A 55 18.73 -0.03 8.22
C ALA A 55 17.53 0.23 7.30
N MET A 56 16.57 1.04 7.75
CA MET A 56 15.43 1.45 6.92
C MET A 56 15.91 2.25 5.70
N LEU A 57 16.71 3.31 5.90
CA LEU A 57 17.22 4.14 4.79
C LEU A 57 18.15 3.35 3.87
N ALA A 58 19.04 2.52 4.40
CA ALA A 58 19.94 1.70 3.60
C ALA A 58 19.18 0.72 2.68
N GLY A 59 17.95 0.34 3.04
CA GLY A 59 17.08 -0.51 2.25
C GLY A 59 16.41 0.18 1.06
N LEU A 60 16.21 1.50 1.11
CA LEU A 60 15.39 2.24 0.13
C LEU A 60 15.99 2.34 -1.28
N PRO A 61 17.29 2.62 -1.49
CA PRO A 61 17.84 2.94 -2.81
C PRO A 61 17.54 1.96 -3.95
N ILE A 62 17.31 0.68 -3.64
CA ILE A 62 17.00 -0.34 -4.65
C ILE A 62 15.65 -0.12 -5.34
N SER A 63 14.67 0.44 -4.61
CA SER A 63 13.36 0.81 -5.15
C SER A 63 12.71 1.83 -4.22
N PRO A 64 13.17 3.09 -4.27
CA PRO A 64 12.82 4.10 -3.28
C PRO A 64 11.34 4.49 -3.32
N THR A 65 10.64 4.32 -4.44
CA THR A 65 9.19 4.57 -4.50
C THR A 65 8.40 3.44 -3.85
N ILE A 66 8.67 2.19 -4.22
CA ILE A 66 7.92 1.01 -3.75
C ILE A 66 8.18 0.73 -2.28
N LEU A 67 9.43 0.88 -1.82
CA LEU A 67 9.83 0.58 -0.45
C LEU A 67 9.59 1.74 0.51
N SER A 68 9.07 2.86 0.02
CA SER A 68 8.82 4.04 0.84
C SER A 68 7.76 3.74 1.91
N PRO A 69 7.99 4.13 3.18
CA PRO A 69 6.96 4.10 4.22
C PRO A 69 5.78 5.04 3.93
N PHE A 70 5.93 5.94 2.94
CA PHE A 70 4.87 6.83 2.46
C PHE A 70 4.27 6.37 1.13
N GLY A 71 4.63 5.19 0.63
CA GLY A 71 4.11 4.60 -0.60
C GLY A 71 2.77 3.88 -0.38
N THR A 72 2.28 3.21 -1.42
CA THR A 72 1.03 2.44 -1.38
C THR A 72 1.10 1.19 -0.51
N ASN A 73 2.30 0.64 -0.31
CA ASN A 73 2.56 -0.60 0.41
C ASN A 73 3.66 -0.40 1.47
N PRO A 74 3.38 0.36 2.55
CA PRO A 74 4.38 0.78 3.53
C PRO A 74 5.08 -0.39 4.25
N TYR A 75 4.43 -1.54 4.35
CA TYR A 75 4.99 -2.75 4.96
C TYR A 75 6.20 -3.32 4.21
N LEU A 76 6.34 -3.08 2.90
CA LEU A 76 7.45 -3.56 2.10
C LEU A 76 8.79 -2.97 2.55
N GLY A 77 8.79 -1.71 2.95
CA GLY A 77 9.97 -1.07 3.53
C GLY A 77 10.45 -1.75 4.81
N LYS A 78 9.52 -2.19 5.67
CA LYS A 78 9.84 -2.93 6.91
C LYS A 78 10.43 -4.31 6.63
N ILE A 79 9.88 -5.03 5.64
CA ILE A 79 10.45 -6.30 5.18
C ILE A 79 11.88 -6.08 4.67
N ARG A 80 12.11 -4.99 3.91
CA ARG A 80 13.44 -4.66 3.43
C ARG A 80 14.41 -4.27 4.55
N GLN A 81 13.95 -3.49 5.53
CA GLN A 81 14.73 -3.17 6.74
C GLN A 81 15.22 -4.44 7.44
N GLN A 82 14.35 -5.44 7.57
CA GLN A 82 14.72 -6.73 8.15
C GLN A 82 15.83 -7.42 7.36
N GLN A 83 15.73 -7.47 6.03
CA GLN A 83 16.76 -8.07 5.17
C GLN A 83 18.12 -7.35 5.29
N VAL A 84 18.10 -6.02 5.45
CA VAL A 84 19.32 -5.23 5.68
C VAL A 84 19.96 -5.65 7.01
N LEU A 85 19.18 -5.72 8.10
CA LEU A 85 19.69 -6.14 9.40
C LEU A 85 20.20 -7.59 9.39
N GLU A 86 19.50 -8.51 8.72
CA GLU A 86 19.95 -9.89 8.52
C GLU A 86 21.31 -9.93 7.79
N SER A 87 21.48 -9.09 6.77
CA SER A 87 22.77 -8.97 6.06
C SER A 87 23.88 -8.43 6.97
N MET A 88 23.57 -7.45 7.83
CA MET A 88 24.53 -6.88 8.79
C MET A 88 24.97 -7.88 9.86
N VAL A 89 24.08 -8.80 10.29
CA VAL A 89 24.45 -9.93 11.16
C VAL A 89 25.36 -10.89 10.39
N ALA A 90 25.02 -11.24 9.16
CA ALA A 90 25.82 -12.15 8.34
C ALA A 90 27.24 -11.64 8.05
N THR A 91 27.43 -10.32 7.99
CA THR A 91 28.75 -9.68 7.84
C THR A 91 29.44 -9.37 9.18
N ASN A 92 28.90 -9.84 10.31
CA ASN A 92 29.39 -9.59 11.67
C ASN A 92 29.52 -8.08 12.00
N THR A 93 28.69 -7.24 11.39
CA THR A 93 28.66 -5.79 11.65
C THR A 93 27.82 -5.46 12.89
N ILE A 94 26.81 -6.28 13.17
CA ILE A 94 25.98 -6.24 14.38
C ILE A 94 25.76 -7.66 14.90
N THR A 95 25.30 -7.78 16.14
CA THR A 95 24.89 -9.02 16.80
C THR A 95 23.43 -9.36 16.52
N GLU A 96 23.04 -10.61 16.79
CA GLU A 96 21.65 -11.06 16.68
C GLU A 96 20.72 -10.30 17.65
N ASP A 97 21.21 -10.00 18.86
CA ASP A 97 20.46 -9.24 19.87
C ASP A 97 20.21 -7.78 19.43
N GLU A 98 21.20 -7.15 18.79
CA GLU A 98 21.05 -5.82 18.20
C GLU A 98 20.03 -5.81 17.05
N LYS A 99 20.02 -6.85 16.20
CA LYS A 99 18.98 -7.01 15.17
C LYS A 99 17.59 -7.10 15.79
N VAL A 100 17.41 -7.97 16.79
CA VAL A 100 16.11 -8.14 17.47
C VAL A 100 15.67 -6.82 18.11
N SER A 101 16.58 -6.12 18.78
CA SER A 101 16.31 -4.81 19.40
C SER A 101 15.94 -3.74 18.35
N ALA A 102 16.66 -3.68 17.23
CA ALA A 102 16.38 -2.75 16.13
C ALA A 102 15.02 -3.05 15.47
N LEU A 103 14.65 -4.32 15.29
CA LEU A 103 13.38 -4.72 14.69
C LEU A 103 12.17 -4.40 15.59
N ALA A 104 12.37 -4.42 16.91
CA ALA A 104 11.37 -4.08 17.91
C ALA A 104 11.23 -2.57 18.13
N THR A 105 12.20 -1.77 17.70
CA THR A 105 12.16 -0.31 17.81
C THR A 105 11.14 0.27 16.83
N PRO A 106 10.09 0.98 17.28
CA PRO A 106 9.14 1.64 16.40
C PRO A 106 9.83 2.73 15.57
N LEU A 107 9.59 2.74 14.25
CA LEU A 107 10.05 3.82 13.38
C LEU A 107 9.04 4.96 13.42
N VAL A 108 9.45 6.12 13.95
CA VAL A 108 8.63 7.33 13.97
C VAL A 108 9.06 8.22 12.82
N PHE A 109 8.23 8.30 11.79
CA PHE A 109 8.53 9.10 10.61
C PHE A 109 8.17 10.58 10.82
N HIS A 110 9.06 11.46 10.38
CA HIS A 110 8.82 12.89 10.39
C HIS A 110 7.69 13.23 9.41
N PRO A 111 6.69 14.03 9.81
CA PRO A 111 5.63 14.49 8.92
C PRO A 111 6.25 15.21 7.72
N GLN A 112 6.01 14.71 6.51
CA GLN A 112 6.38 15.44 5.31
C GLN A 112 5.54 16.72 5.31
N GLY A 113 6.14 17.89 5.50
CA GLY A 113 5.46 19.20 5.53
C GLY A 113 4.80 19.62 4.21
N ILE A 114 4.55 18.66 3.32
CA ILE A 114 3.91 18.82 2.02
C ILE A 114 2.45 18.44 2.20
N SER A 115 1.55 19.40 2.01
CA SER A 115 0.11 19.13 1.94
C SER A 115 -0.19 18.42 0.61
N ILE A 116 -0.18 17.09 0.64
CA ILE A 116 -0.58 16.28 -0.51
C ILE A 116 -2.10 16.18 -0.50
N ARG A 117 -2.74 16.69 -1.55
CA ARG A 117 -4.17 16.46 -1.79
C ARG A 117 -4.34 15.08 -2.41
N ALA A 118 -5.35 14.32 -1.96
CA ALA A 118 -5.61 12.96 -2.45
C ALA A 118 -4.39 12.02 -2.35
N PRO A 119 -3.77 11.85 -1.16
CA PRO A 119 -2.47 11.20 -1.03
C PRO A 119 -2.45 9.76 -1.55
N HIS A 120 -3.50 8.97 -1.30
CA HIS A 120 -3.61 7.61 -1.85
C HIS A 120 -3.61 7.58 -3.38
N PHE A 121 -4.35 8.50 -4.02
CA PHE A 121 -4.37 8.63 -5.47
C PHE A 121 -3.00 9.06 -6.01
N VAL A 122 -2.35 10.03 -5.37
CA VAL A 122 -1.03 10.52 -5.77
C VAL A 122 0.02 9.41 -5.71
N MET A 123 0.03 8.62 -4.64
CA MET A 123 0.96 7.49 -4.51
C MET A 123 0.65 6.39 -5.53
N TYR A 124 -0.63 6.10 -5.77
CA TYR A 124 -1.04 5.17 -6.82
C TYR A 124 -0.54 5.61 -8.21
N VAL A 125 -0.71 6.88 -8.58
CA VAL A 125 -0.21 7.42 -9.86
C VAL A 125 1.32 7.36 -9.90
N LYS A 126 2.00 7.67 -8.80
CA LYS A 126 3.47 7.58 -8.74
C LYS A 126 3.97 6.17 -9.01
N ASP A 127 3.31 5.15 -8.46
CA ASP A 127 3.65 3.74 -8.73
C ASP A 127 3.45 3.37 -10.21
N LEU A 128 2.35 3.85 -10.82
CA LEU A 128 2.11 3.66 -12.26
C LEU A 128 3.21 4.31 -13.11
N LEU A 129 3.62 5.53 -12.77
CA LEU A 129 4.67 6.24 -13.50
C LEU A 129 6.02 5.53 -13.35
N VAL A 130 6.34 5.00 -12.16
CA VAL A 130 7.59 4.25 -11.96
C VAL A 130 7.56 2.95 -12.74
N LYS A 131 6.41 2.27 -12.82
CA LYS A 131 6.25 1.07 -13.64
C LYS A 131 6.46 1.34 -15.13
N GLU A 132 5.98 2.48 -15.62
CA GLU A 132 6.05 2.85 -17.04
C GLU A 132 7.40 3.46 -17.44
N TYR A 133 7.91 4.40 -16.65
CA TYR A 133 9.07 5.23 -17.02
C TYR A 133 10.33 4.94 -16.20
N GLY A 134 10.22 4.14 -15.14
CA GLY A 134 11.32 3.83 -14.22
C GLY A 134 11.60 4.93 -13.18
N GLU A 135 12.23 4.52 -12.08
CA GLU A 135 12.53 5.39 -10.92
C GLU A 135 13.32 6.65 -11.32
N ALA A 136 14.33 6.51 -12.18
CA ALA A 136 15.21 7.62 -12.55
C ALA A 136 14.46 8.75 -13.26
N VAL A 137 13.52 8.42 -14.14
CA VAL A 137 12.74 9.41 -14.89
C VAL A 137 11.70 10.06 -13.98
N VAL A 138 11.00 9.28 -13.16
CA VAL A 138 10.01 9.82 -12.23
C VAL A 138 10.64 10.76 -11.21
N ALA A 139 11.85 10.43 -10.73
CA ALA A 139 12.50 11.19 -9.67
C ALA A 139 13.28 12.42 -10.18
N ARG A 140 13.76 12.43 -11.44
CA ARG A 140 14.62 13.52 -11.99
C ARG A 140 14.15 14.14 -13.29
N GLY A 141 13.15 13.56 -13.95
CA GLY A 141 12.70 13.96 -15.28
C GLY A 141 11.91 15.27 -15.31
N GLY A 142 11.54 15.82 -14.16
CA GLY A 142 10.75 17.07 -14.08
C GLY A 142 9.36 16.93 -14.72
N LEU A 143 8.74 15.76 -14.58
CA LEU A 143 7.47 15.44 -15.23
C LEU A 143 6.35 16.37 -14.76
N SER A 144 5.52 16.82 -15.70
CA SER A 144 4.20 17.39 -15.42
C SER A 144 3.15 16.34 -15.76
N VAL A 145 2.32 15.98 -14.79
CA VAL A 145 1.39 14.85 -14.89
C VAL A 145 -0.05 15.36 -14.74
N THR A 146 -0.83 15.22 -15.80
CA THR A 146 -2.29 15.43 -15.77
C THR A 146 -2.97 14.08 -15.52
N THR A 147 -3.93 14.06 -14.59
CA THR A 147 -4.63 12.84 -14.16
C THR A 147 -6.13 13.00 -14.27
N THR A 148 -6.86 11.92 -14.01
CA THR A 148 -8.33 11.84 -14.05
C THR A 148 -9.00 12.28 -12.74
N LEU A 149 -8.22 12.67 -11.73
CA LEU A 149 -8.73 13.01 -10.40
C LEU A 149 -9.71 14.19 -10.47
N ASP A 150 -10.96 13.94 -10.08
CA ASP A 150 -11.88 15.01 -9.72
C ASP A 150 -11.68 15.32 -8.24
N LEU A 151 -11.09 16.48 -8.00
CA LEU A 151 -10.68 16.88 -6.67
C LEU A 151 -11.85 17.29 -5.76
N ASN A 152 -12.97 17.73 -6.34
CA ASN A 152 -14.18 18.00 -5.56
C ASN A 152 -14.79 16.66 -5.12
N LEU A 153 -14.89 15.71 -6.04
CA LEU A 153 -15.42 14.38 -5.76
C LEU A 153 -14.56 13.64 -4.74
N GLN A 154 -13.23 13.73 -4.85
CA GLN A 154 -12.28 13.21 -3.87
C GLN A 154 -12.54 13.77 -2.46
N ASN A 155 -12.70 15.09 -2.35
CA ASN A 155 -12.92 15.74 -1.07
C ASN A 155 -14.26 15.31 -0.46
N THR A 156 -15.33 15.27 -1.26
CA THR A 156 -16.64 14.77 -0.83
C THR A 156 -16.53 13.32 -0.34
N LEU A 157 -15.90 12.44 -1.11
CA LEU A 157 -15.72 11.04 -0.73
C LEU A 157 -14.97 10.88 0.60
N GLN A 158 -13.89 11.65 0.80
CA GLN A 158 -13.14 11.63 2.07
C GLN A 158 -14.01 12.08 3.25
N THR A 159 -14.81 13.13 3.07
CA THR A 159 -15.73 13.63 4.10
C THR A 159 -16.78 12.59 4.46
N GLU A 160 -17.45 11.98 3.48
CA GLU A 160 -18.49 10.98 3.72
C GLU A 160 -17.94 9.74 4.42
N ILE A 161 -16.77 9.24 4.00
CA ILE A 161 -16.10 8.11 4.68
C ILE A 161 -15.78 8.48 6.13
N ASN A 162 -15.21 9.66 6.38
CA ASN A 162 -14.84 10.07 7.74
C ASN A 162 -16.07 10.28 8.63
N GLN A 163 -17.17 10.78 8.07
CA GLN A 163 -18.44 10.93 8.77
C GLN A 163 -19.02 9.57 9.14
N GLU A 164 -19.10 8.62 8.20
CA GLU A 164 -19.60 7.27 8.47
C GLU A 164 -18.75 6.58 9.55
N LEU A 165 -17.42 6.60 9.42
CA LEU A 165 -16.51 6.02 10.40
C LEU A 165 -16.66 6.63 11.80
N SER A 166 -17.02 7.91 11.91
CA SER A 166 -17.28 8.53 13.21
C SER A 166 -18.47 7.87 13.92
N THR A 167 -19.50 7.46 13.18
CA THR A 167 -20.69 6.77 13.73
C THR A 167 -20.38 5.32 14.16
N LEU A 168 -19.43 4.69 13.48
CA LEU A 168 -19.04 3.29 13.69
C LEU A 168 -17.97 3.10 14.79
N THR A 169 -17.51 4.17 15.43
CA THR A 169 -16.45 4.13 16.45
C THR A 169 -16.76 3.13 17.58
N LYS A 170 -18.03 3.02 18.00
CA LYS A 170 -18.46 2.08 19.06
C LYS A 170 -18.33 0.61 18.67
N LEU A 171 -18.28 0.31 17.36
CA LEU A 171 -18.06 -1.02 16.81
C LEU A 171 -16.56 -1.30 16.59
N HIS A 172 -15.68 -0.42 17.07
CA HIS A 172 -14.23 -0.50 16.88
C HIS A 172 -13.82 -0.50 15.40
N VAL A 173 -14.62 0.12 14.52
CA VAL A 173 -14.24 0.36 13.13
C VAL A 173 -13.34 1.59 13.09
N GLN A 174 -12.06 1.38 12.75
CA GLN A 174 -11.03 2.43 12.80
C GLN A 174 -10.72 3.04 11.43
N ASN A 175 -10.96 2.29 10.35
CA ASN A 175 -10.51 2.67 9.01
C ASN A 175 -11.56 2.31 7.94
N GLY A 176 -11.48 2.95 6.78
CA GLY A 176 -12.43 2.81 5.68
C GLY A 176 -11.89 3.38 4.38
N ALA A 177 -12.46 2.96 3.27
CA ALA A 177 -11.98 3.31 1.94
C ALA A 177 -13.12 3.41 0.94
N GLY A 178 -12.87 4.13 -0.16
CA GLY A 178 -13.79 4.29 -1.26
C GLY A 178 -13.06 4.60 -2.55
N LEU A 179 -13.64 4.14 -3.65
CA LEU A 179 -13.14 4.31 -5.00
C LEU A 179 -14.32 4.70 -5.90
N ILE A 180 -14.15 5.77 -6.68
CA ILE A 180 -15.14 6.17 -7.69
C ILE A 180 -14.49 6.09 -9.05
N LEU A 181 -15.16 5.36 -9.94
CA LEU A 181 -14.72 5.12 -11.31
C LEU A 181 -15.76 5.67 -12.29
N ASP A 182 -15.30 6.12 -13.45
CA ASP A 182 -16.17 6.23 -14.62
C ASP A 182 -16.44 4.82 -15.17
N PRO A 183 -17.71 4.35 -15.24
CA PRO A 183 -18.02 2.99 -15.67
C PRO A 183 -17.84 2.74 -17.17
N LYS A 184 -17.72 3.80 -17.99
CA LYS A 184 -17.51 3.70 -19.44
C LYS A 184 -16.03 3.67 -19.78
N THR A 185 -15.22 4.48 -19.11
CA THR A 185 -13.78 4.62 -19.42
C THR A 185 -12.89 3.81 -18.47
N GLY A 186 -13.38 3.48 -17.27
CA GLY A 186 -12.59 2.87 -16.21
C GLY A 186 -11.67 3.84 -15.48
N GLU A 187 -11.77 5.15 -15.77
CA GLU A 187 -10.94 6.18 -15.15
C GLU A 187 -11.23 6.29 -13.65
N VAL A 188 -10.17 6.42 -12.85
CA VAL A 188 -10.30 6.66 -11.40
C VAL A 188 -10.54 8.14 -11.17
N LEU A 189 -11.73 8.50 -10.70
CA LEU A 189 -12.11 9.89 -10.45
C LEU A 189 -11.84 10.32 -8.99
N ALA A 190 -11.92 9.38 -8.05
CA ALA A 190 -11.58 9.58 -6.64
C ALA A 190 -11.11 8.27 -6.01
N MET A 191 -10.11 8.35 -5.13
CA MET A 191 -9.53 7.22 -4.40
C MET A 191 -9.18 7.64 -2.96
N VAL A 192 -9.92 7.11 -2.01
CA VAL A 192 -9.65 7.23 -0.57
C VAL A 192 -9.30 5.86 -0.04
N GLY A 193 -8.02 5.65 0.28
CA GLY A 193 -7.53 4.38 0.78
C GLY A 193 -7.65 4.18 2.29
N SER A 194 -7.85 5.25 3.05
CA SER A 194 -7.97 5.22 4.51
C SER A 194 -8.68 6.46 5.07
N ARG A 195 -9.03 6.42 6.36
CA ARG A 195 -9.61 7.54 7.12
C ARG A 195 -8.70 8.78 7.16
N ASN A 196 -7.41 8.54 7.40
CA ASN A 196 -6.39 9.57 7.46
C ASN A 196 -5.06 8.97 6.97
N PHE A 197 -4.57 9.44 5.83
CA PHE A 197 -3.32 8.95 5.26
C PHE A 197 -2.11 9.15 6.19
N PHE A 198 -2.10 10.23 6.97
CA PHE A 198 -0.98 10.59 7.83
C PHE A 198 -1.04 9.95 9.22
N ASP A 199 -2.04 9.10 9.50
CA ASP A 199 -2.14 8.35 10.75
C ASP A 199 -1.31 7.07 10.67
N SER A 200 -0.03 7.15 11.07
CA SER A 200 0.88 6.01 11.08
C SER A 200 0.56 4.96 12.15
N GLU A 201 -0.27 5.27 13.14
CA GLU A 201 -0.61 4.34 14.22
C GLU A 201 -1.75 3.39 13.83
N HIS A 202 -2.57 3.78 12.85
CA HIS A 202 -3.77 3.04 12.42
C HIS A 202 -3.75 2.68 10.93
N ASP A 203 -2.56 2.37 10.40
CA ASP A 203 -2.37 1.95 9.00
C ASP A 203 -2.88 2.98 7.97
N GLY A 204 -2.72 4.27 8.26
CA GLY A 204 -3.20 5.36 7.41
C GLY A 204 -2.64 5.30 5.98
N GLN A 205 -1.40 4.90 5.81
CA GLN A 205 -0.74 4.82 4.49
C GLN A 205 -1.17 3.59 3.69
N VAL A 206 -1.82 2.60 4.32
CA VAL A 206 -2.31 1.41 3.61
C VAL A 206 -3.48 1.81 2.72
N ASN A 207 -3.31 1.67 1.41
CA ASN A 207 -4.38 1.94 0.47
C ASN A 207 -5.33 0.73 0.36
N ILE A 208 -6.38 0.70 1.19
CA ILE A 208 -7.34 -0.42 1.26
C ILE A 208 -8.01 -0.69 -0.10
N THR A 209 -8.14 0.31 -0.98
CA THR A 209 -8.76 0.12 -2.32
C THR A 209 -7.97 -0.83 -3.22
N LEU A 210 -6.70 -1.08 -2.90
CA LEU A 210 -5.81 -1.98 -3.65
C LEU A 210 -5.53 -3.30 -2.91
N GLN A 211 -6.06 -3.47 -1.70
CA GLN A 211 -5.77 -4.63 -0.86
C GLN A 211 -6.83 -5.73 -1.04
N SER A 212 -6.37 -6.98 -1.12
CA SER A 212 -7.25 -8.14 -1.17
C SER A 212 -8.05 -8.28 0.12
N ARG A 213 -9.39 -8.32 0.00
CA ARG A 213 -10.32 -8.56 1.11
C ARG A 213 -11.40 -9.55 0.67
N GLN A 214 -11.97 -10.26 1.64
CA GLN A 214 -13.10 -11.14 1.37
C GLN A 214 -14.31 -10.28 0.97
N PRO A 215 -14.92 -10.51 -0.21
CA PRO A 215 -16.04 -9.69 -0.70
C PRO A 215 -17.33 -9.95 0.08
N GLY A 216 -17.44 -11.08 0.77
CA GLY A 216 -18.69 -11.51 1.40
C GLY A 216 -19.83 -11.56 0.38
N SER A 217 -21.01 -11.08 0.76
CA SER A 217 -22.19 -11.09 -0.14
C SER A 217 -22.05 -10.20 -1.37
N SER A 218 -21.07 -9.29 -1.45
CA SER A 218 -20.88 -8.42 -2.63
C SER A 218 -20.46 -9.17 -3.89
N ILE A 219 -20.03 -10.44 -3.78
CA ILE A 219 -19.70 -11.30 -4.93
C ILE A 219 -20.95 -11.83 -5.65
N LYS A 220 -22.10 -11.88 -4.98
CA LYS A 220 -23.32 -12.51 -5.48
C LYS A 220 -23.74 -12.03 -6.88
N PRO A 221 -23.69 -10.73 -7.24
CA PRO A 221 -24.01 -10.28 -8.59
C PRO A 221 -23.23 -11.00 -9.69
N ILE A 222 -21.98 -11.39 -9.46
CA ILE A 222 -21.17 -12.15 -10.43
C ILE A 222 -21.72 -13.56 -10.60
N THR A 223 -22.08 -14.24 -9.49
CA THR A 223 -22.74 -15.56 -9.53
C THR A 223 -24.06 -15.50 -10.28
N TYR A 224 -24.88 -14.48 -10.04
CA TYR A 224 -26.15 -14.29 -10.74
C TYR A 224 -25.94 -13.94 -12.22
N ALA A 225 -24.93 -13.15 -12.56
CA ALA A 225 -24.58 -12.88 -13.95
C ALA A 225 -24.22 -14.16 -14.71
N LEU A 226 -23.47 -15.09 -14.08
CA LEU A 226 -23.18 -16.40 -14.67
C LEU A 226 -24.47 -17.20 -14.92
N ALA A 227 -25.37 -17.25 -13.94
CA ALA A 227 -26.65 -17.94 -14.10
C ALA A 227 -27.48 -17.38 -15.26
N LEU A 228 -27.59 -16.04 -15.35
CA LEU A 228 -28.30 -15.36 -16.43
C LEU A 228 -27.66 -15.62 -17.79
N SER A 229 -26.32 -15.58 -17.88
CA SER A 229 -25.58 -15.90 -19.11
C SER A 229 -25.75 -17.36 -19.55
N SER A 230 -26.07 -18.25 -18.60
CA SER A 230 -26.31 -19.67 -18.83
C SER A 230 -27.80 -19.99 -19.11
N GLY A 231 -28.63 -18.97 -19.36
CA GLY A 231 -30.04 -19.13 -19.75
C GLY A 231 -31.05 -19.01 -18.60
N ALA A 232 -30.61 -18.74 -17.37
CA ALA A 232 -31.55 -18.39 -16.31
C ALA A 232 -32.21 -17.03 -16.59
N THR A 233 -33.40 -16.83 -16.04
CA THR A 233 -34.14 -15.58 -16.13
C THR A 233 -34.38 -15.02 -14.73
N PRO A 234 -34.73 -13.74 -14.57
CA PRO A 234 -35.13 -13.20 -13.28
C PRO A 234 -36.30 -13.94 -12.62
N SER A 235 -37.13 -14.65 -13.41
CA SER A 235 -38.25 -15.49 -12.95
C SER A 235 -37.88 -16.95 -12.70
N THR A 236 -36.64 -17.38 -12.97
CA THR A 236 -36.20 -18.74 -12.68
C THR A 236 -36.31 -19.01 -11.17
N THR A 237 -37.01 -20.07 -10.82
CA THR A 237 -37.21 -20.46 -9.42
C THR A 237 -36.02 -21.26 -8.91
N ILE A 238 -35.58 -20.95 -7.69
CA ILE A 238 -34.60 -21.71 -6.92
C ILE A 238 -35.18 -22.10 -5.56
N ASP A 239 -34.70 -23.20 -5.00
CA ASP A 239 -35.12 -23.69 -3.69
C ASP A 239 -34.20 -23.12 -2.59
N ASP A 240 -34.71 -22.17 -1.80
CA ASP A 240 -34.12 -21.72 -0.54
C ASP A 240 -34.56 -22.68 0.59
N THR A 241 -33.93 -23.85 0.62
CA THR A 241 -34.17 -24.93 1.60
C THR A 241 -32.84 -25.40 2.21
N PRO A 242 -32.84 -26.07 3.38
CA PRO A 242 -31.61 -26.51 4.02
C PRO A 242 -30.76 -27.38 3.09
N ILE A 243 -29.50 -26.98 2.89
CA ILE A 243 -28.52 -27.71 2.08
C ILE A 243 -27.23 -27.93 2.87
N CYS A 244 -26.61 -29.10 2.70
CA CYS A 244 -25.32 -29.44 3.28
C CYS A 244 -24.42 -30.03 2.20
N PHE A 245 -23.21 -29.50 2.09
CA PHE A 245 -22.18 -29.99 1.19
C PHE A 245 -21.20 -30.89 1.95
N THR A 246 -21.02 -32.11 1.47
CA THR A 246 -20.12 -33.12 2.06
C THR A 246 -18.92 -33.32 1.13
N LEU A 247 -17.72 -32.98 1.60
CA LEU A 247 -16.47 -33.15 0.86
C LEU A 247 -15.55 -34.09 1.65
N THR A 248 -14.92 -35.04 0.97
CA THR A 248 -14.03 -36.01 1.61
C THR A 248 -12.89 -35.29 2.32
N GLY A 249 -12.68 -35.61 3.61
CA GLY A 249 -11.63 -35.00 4.42
C GLY A 249 -11.97 -33.62 4.98
N GLN A 250 -13.20 -33.13 4.81
CA GLN A 250 -13.66 -31.87 5.39
C GLN A 250 -14.93 -32.05 6.21
N PRO A 251 -15.16 -31.23 7.25
CA PRO A 251 -16.44 -31.16 7.93
C PRO A 251 -17.57 -30.78 6.97
N ASN A 252 -18.77 -31.26 7.25
CA ASN A 252 -19.96 -30.90 6.47
C ASN A 252 -20.18 -29.38 6.52
N TYR A 253 -20.35 -28.78 5.34
CA TYR A 253 -20.66 -27.36 5.22
C TYR A 253 -22.15 -27.17 4.98
N CYS A 254 -22.87 -26.72 6.01
CA CYS A 254 -24.31 -26.46 5.96
C CYS A 254 -24.57 -24.95 6.12
N PRO A 255 -24.52 -24.15 5.03
CA PRO A 255 -24.73 -22.73 5.11
C PRO A 255 -26.15 -22.38 5.59
N LYS A 256 -26.27 -21.23 6.25
CA LYS A 256 -27.55 -20.65 6.67
C LYS A 256 -27.68 -19.24 6.12
N ASN A 257 -28.90 -18.83 5.84
CA ASN A 257 -29.19 -17.43 5.54
C ASN A 257 -28.89 -16.55 6.75
N TYR A 258 -28.59 -15.28 6.47
CA TYR A 258 -28.25 -14.30 7.51
C TYR A 258 -29.36 -14.12 8.56
N ASP A 259 -30.63 -14.26 8.15
CA ASP A 259 -31.80 -14.17 9.01
C ASP A 259 -32.15 -15.50 9.73
N GLY A 260 -31.40 -16.57 9.46
CA GLY A 260 -31.61 -17.89 10.02
C GLY A 260 -32.85 -18.64 9.50
N ARG A 261 -33.51 -18.16 8.42
CA ARG A 261 -34.74 -18.75 7.87
C ARG A 261 -34.53 -19.31 6.47
N PHE A 262 -35.50 -20.10 6.02
CA PHE A 262 -35.60 -20.64 4.67
C PHE A 262 -36.93 -20.20 4.06
N HIS A 263 -36.91 -19.67 2.85
CA HIS A 263 -38.05 -19.06 2.18
C HIS A 263 -38.74 -19.99 1.17
N GLY A 264 -38.27 -21.24 1.05
CA GLY A 264 -38.82 -22.19 0.10
C GLY A 264 -38.50 -21.79 -1.34
N LYS A 265 -39.48 -21.80 -2.23
CA LYS A 265 -39.27 -21.46 -3.64
C LYS A 265 -39.23 -19.95 -3.83
N VAL A 266 -38.07 -19.43 -4.24
CA VAL A 266 -37.87 -18.00 -4.53
C VAL A 266 -37.44 -17.80 -5.97
N THR A 267 -37.70 -16.62 -6.52
CA THR A 267 -37.19 -16.27 -7.86
C THR A 267 -35.75 -15.79 -7.79
N LEU A 268 -35.00 -15.95 -8.87
CA LEU A 268 -33.62 -15.45 -8.99
C LEU A 268 -33.52 -13.92 -8.81
N ARG A 269 -34.61 -13.17 -9.06
CA ARG A 269 -34.70 -11.73 -8.75
C ARG A 269 -34.77 -11.44 -7.25
N THR A 270 -35.40 -12.32 -6.48
CA THR A 270 -35.66 -12.13 -5.05
C THR A 270 -34.50 -12.62 -4.18
N ALA A 271 -33.81 -13.66 -4.63
CA ALA A 271 -32.67 -14.29 -3.94
C ALA A 271 -31.41 -13.39 -3.93
#